data_AF-A0A804NWM5-F1
#
_entry.id   AF-A0A804NWM5-F1
#
_cell.length_a   1.000
_cell.length_b   1.000
_cell.length_c   1.000
_cell.angle_alpha   90.00
_cell.angle_beta   90.00
_cell.angle_gamma   90.00
#
_symmetry.space_group_name_H-M   'P 1'
#
loop_
_entity.id
_entity.type
_entity.pdbx_description
1 polymer ?
#
loop_
_entity_poly.entity_id
_entity_poly.type
_entity_poly.pdbx_seq_one_letter_code
_entity_poly.pdbx_strand_id
1 'polypeptide(L)'
;MDVSFSGILSFIEAAAIEKLKNNECTPADLCYSLQETIFDMLVEITERAMAHCDSKDVLIVGGVGCNERLQEMMKIMCSERGGRLFATDDRYCIDNGAMIAYTGLL
;
A
#
# COMPACT_ATOMS: atom_id res chain seq x y z
N MET A 1 -3.52 -1.04 15.03
CA MET A 1 -2.67 -0.72 13.85
C MET A 1 -3.08 -1.69 12.75
N ASP A 2 -4.37 -1.79 12.50
CA ASP A 2 -5.00 -2.93 11.84
C ASP A 2 -5.87 -2.41 10.70
N VAL A 3 -6.01 -3.21 9.65
CA VAL A 3 -6.81 -2.86 8.47
C VAL A 3 -7.70 -4.04 8.09
N SER A 4 -8.84 -3.73 7.46
CA SER A 4 -9.74 -4.71 6.87
C SER A 4 -10.17 -4.23 5.49
N PHE A 5 -9.97 -5.07 4.48
CA PHE A 5 -10.28 -4.75 3.08
C PHE A 5 -11.52 -5.48 2.56
N SER A 6 -12.05 -6.47 3.28
CA SER A 6 -13.17 -7.29 2.83
C SER A 6 -14.45 -6.48 2.65
N GLY A 7 -14.73 -5.54 3.56
CA GLY A 7 -15.89 -4.67 3.46
C GLY A 7 -15.82 -3.72 2.25
N ILE A 8 -14.64 -3.17 1.99
CA ILE A 8 -14.39 -2.33 0.81
C ILE A 8 -14.57 -3.14 -0.47
N LEU A 9 -14.03 -4.37 -0.51
CA LEU A 9 -14.17 -5.28 -1.65
C LEU A 9 -15.65 -5.59 -1.94
N SER A 10 -16.42 -6.04 -0.95
CA SER A 10 -17.84 -6.33 -1.13
C SER A 10 -18.64 -5.10 -1.55
N PHE A 11 -18.33 -3.93 -1.00
CA PHE A 11 -18.98 -2.68 -1.38
C PHE A 11 -18.68 -2.31 -2.84
N ILE A 12 -17.40 -2.33 -3.25
CA ILE A 12 -17.02 -1.89 -4.59
C ILE A 12 -17.52 -2.85 -5.66
N GLU A 13 -17.59 -4.16 -5.38
CA GLU A 13 -18.18 -5.15 -6.31
C GLU A 13 -19.66 -4.84 -6.61
N ALA A 14 -20.45 -4.51 -5.59
CA ALA A 14 -21.85 -4.14 -5.77
C ALA A 14 -22.00 -2.74 -6.40
N ALA A 15 -21.26 -1.75 -5.88
CA ALA A 15 -21.37 -0.36 -6.31
C ALA A 15 -20.87 -0.14 -7.73
N ALA A 16 -19.79 -0.82 -8.16
CA ALA A 16 -19.24 -0.67 -9.50
C ALA A 16 -20.26 -1.07 -10.58
N ILE A 17 -21.04 -2.12 -10.36
CA ILE A 17 -22.07 -2.58 -11.31
C ILE A 17 -23.11 -1.48 -11.53
N GLU A 18 -23.64 -0.91 -10.45
CA GLU A 18 -24.67 0.14 -10.52
C GLU A 18 -24.11 1.44 -11.11
N LYS A 19 -22.98 1.91 -10.59
CA LYS A 19 -22.39 3.19 -10.97
C LYS A 19 -21.91 3.22 -12.42
N LEU A 20 -21.29 2.14 -12.90
CA LEU A 20 -20.84 2.06 -14.28
C LEU A 20 -22.04 1.94 -15.25
N LYS A 21 -23.08 1.19 -14.86
CA LYS A 21 -24.30 1.07 -15.67
C LYS A 21 -25.02 2.42 -15.80
N ASN A 22 -25.04 3.22 -14.74
CA ASN A 22 -25.69 4.54 -14.72
C ASN A 22 -24.80 5.69 -15.26
N ASN A 23 -23.56 5.40 -15.71
CA ASN A 23 -22.56 6.40 -16.09
C ASN A 23 -22.27 7.47 -15.01
N GLU A 24 -22.35 7.09 -13.73
CA GLU A 24 -22.04 7.99 -12.61
C GLU A 24 -20.54 8.25 -12.45
N CYS A 25 -19.72 7.35 -12.97
CA CYS A 25 -18.26 7.43 -12.94
C CYS A 25 -17.68 6.54 -14.05
N THR A 26 -16.40 6.72 -14.32
CA THR A 26 -15.64 5.83 -15.19
C THR A 26 -14.96 4.71 -14.38
N PRO A 27 -14.55 3.60 -15.01
CA PRO A 27 -13.71 2.61 -14.35
C PRO A 27 -12.41 3.22 -13.78
N ALA A 28 -11.84 4.24 -14.44
CA ALA A 28 -10.65 4.93 -13.97
C ALA A 28 -10.91 5.67 -12.64
N ASP A 29 -12.06 6.35 -12.51
CA ASP A 29 -12.44 7.05 -11.27
C ASP A 29 -12.62 6.08 -10.10
N LEU A 30 -13.20 4.90 -10.36
CA LEU A 30 -13.35 3.85 -9.34
C LEU A 30 -11.99 3.28 -8.92
N CYS A 31 -11.12 2.95 -9.89
CA CYS A 31 -9.77 2.44 -9.59
C CYS A 31 -8.94 3.46 -8.81
N TYR A 32 -9.00 4.74 -9.19
CA TYR A 32 -8.34 5.83 -8.46
C TYR A 32 -8.85 5.90 -7.02
N SER A 33 -10.18 5.98 -6.84
CA SER A 33 -10.79 6.10 -5.51
C SER A 33 -10.45 4.91 -4.60
N LEU A 34 -10.49 3.68 -5.17
CA LEU A 34 -10.13 2.47 -4.45
C LEU A 34 -8.66 2.46 -4.03
N GLN A 35 -7.77 2.83 -4.96
CA GLN A 35 -6.33 2.86 -4.70
C GLN A 35 -5.98 3.88 -3.61
N GLU A 36 -6.44 5.13 -3.74
CA GLU A 36 -6.18 6.18 -2.75
C GLU A 36 -6.73 5.77 -1.38
N THR A 37 -7.98 5.28 -1.31
CA THR A 37 -8.59 4.89 -0.03
C THR A 37 -7.81 3.78 0.67
N ILE A 38 -7.41 2.72 -0.07
CA ILE A 38 -6.65 1.61 0.50
C ILE A 38 -5.25 2.06 0.91
N PHE A 39 -4.59 2.88 0.09
CA PHE A 39 -3.23 3.33 0.38
C PHE A 39 -3.18 4.34 1.53
N ASP A 40 -4.17 5.23 1.66
CA ASP A 40 -4.33 6.10 2.82
C ASP A 40 -4.45 5.28 4.11
N MET A 41 -5.26 4.21 4.10
CA MET A 41 -5.37 3.31 5.25
C MET A 41 -4.02 2.65 5.61
N LEU A 42 -3.26 2.22 4.60
CA LEU A 42 -1.93 1.65 4.81
C LEU A 42 -0.95 2.67 5.38
N VAL A 43 -0.91 3.90 4.82
CA VAL A 43 -0.07 4.99 5.31
C VAL A 43 -0.41 5.33 6.75
N GLU A 44 -1.69 5.45 7.09
CA GLU A 44 -2.18 5.76 8.45
C GLU A 44 -1.70 4.72 9.47
N ILE A 45 -1.85 3.41 9.18
CA ILE A 45 -1.41 2.38 10.13
C ILE A 45 0.11 2.31 10.24
N THR A 46 0.84 2.54 9.14
CA THR A 46 2.30 2.56 9.14
C THR A 46 2.81 3.74 9.95
N GLU A 47 2.26 4.93 9.78
CA GLU A 47 2.60 6.11 10.58
C GLU A 47 2.36 5.87 12.08
N ARG A 48 1.19 5.30 12.43
CA ARG A 48 0.87 4.94 13.82
C ARG A 48 1.87 3.93 14.39
N ALA A 49 2.27 2.94 13.61
CA ALA A 49 3.26 1.94 14.02
C ALA A 49 4.65 2.54 14.19
N MET A 50 5.07 3.46 13.31
CA MET A 50 6.33 4.20 13.45
C MET A 50 6.38 4.97 14.78
N ALA A 51 5.30 5.68 15.12
CA ALA A 51 5.20 6.40 16.38
C ALA A 51 5.20 5.46 17.60
N HIS A 52 4.62 4.28 17.47
CA HIS A 52 4.56 3.28 18.55
C HIS A 52 5.93 2.62 18.81
N CYS A 53 6.73 2.39 17.77
CA CYS A 53 8.01 1.69 17.84
C CYS A 53 9.24 2.61 17.85
N ASP A 54 9.06 3.94 17.90
CA ASP A 54 10.11 4.95 17.78
C ASP A 54 11.02 4.75 16.56
N SER A 55 10.43 4.35 15.43
CA SER A 55 11.15 4.21 14.15
C SER A 55 11.02 5.47 13.31
N LYS A 56 12.11 5.83 12.63
CA LYS A 56 12.14 6.90 11.62
C LYS A 56 12.04 6.37 10.20
N ASP A 57 12.43 5.13 9.97
CA ASP A 57 12.54 4.58 8.64
C ASP A 57 11.48 3.49 8.41
N VAL A 58 10.99 3.41 7.17
CA VAL A 58 10.04 2.39 6.70
C VAL A 58 10.66 1.63 5.56
N LEU A 59 10.53 0.30 5.57
CA LEU A 59 10.85 -0.56 4.45
C LEU A 59 9.54 -1.12 3.87
N ILE A 60 9.30 -0.94 2.57
CA ILE A 60 8.17 -1.54 1.87
C ILE A 60 8.63 -2.78 1.09
N VAL A 61 7.89 -3.88 1.25
CA VAL A 61 8.14 -5.19 0.62
C VAL A 61 6.82 -5.79 0.15
N GLY A 62 6.90 -6.87 -0.63
CA GLY A 62 5.75 -7.55 -1.21
C GLY A 62 5.35 -6.97 -2.57
N GLY A 63 4.55 -7.72 -3.32
CA GLY A 63 4.19 -7.34 -4.70
C GLY A 63 3.51 -5.98 -4.81
N VAL A 64 2.64 -5.63 -3.85
CA VAL A 64 1.97 -4.32 -3.81
C VAL A 64 2.95 -3.19 -3.47
N GLY A 65 4.08 -3.50 -2.82
CA GLY A 65 5.16 -2.54 -2.56
C GLY A 65 5.80 -2.00 -3.85
N CYS A 66 5.62 -2.66 -4.99
CA CYS A 66 6.06 -2.19 -6.31
C CYS A 66 5.14 -1.10 -6.89
N ASN A 67 4.00 -0.80 -6.26
CA ASN A 67 3.08 0.24 -6.74
C ASN A 67 3.68 1.64 -6.48
N GLU A 68 3.97 2.37 -7.56
CA GLU A 68 4.61 3.69 -7.51
C GLU A 68 3.81 4.71 -6.68
N ARG A 69 2.48 4.66 -6.72
CA ARG A 69 1.63 5.58 -5.95
C ARG A 69 1.71 5.30 -4.45
N LEU A 70 1.71 4.03 -4.04
CA LEU A 70 1.92 3.67 -2.64
C LEU A 70 3.31 4.11 -2.15
N GLN A 71 4.35 3.91 -2.98
CA GLN A 71 5.70 4.37 -2.66
C GLN A 71 5.75 5.90 -2.51
N GLU A 72 5.08 6.65 -3.39
CA GLU A 72 4.99 8.10 -3.31
C GLU A 72 4.34 8.56 -2.00
N MET A 73 3.16 8.02 -1.66
CA MET A 73 2.41 8.39 -0.46
C MET A 73 3.19 8.07 0.83
N MET A 74 3.79 6.88 0.91
CA MET A 74 4.66 6.49 2.04
C MET A 74 5.89 7.39 2.14
N LYS A 75 6.51 7.77 1.00
CA LYS A 75 7.69 8.63 0.98
C LYS A 75 7.37 10.03 1.52
N ILE A 76 6.21 10.59 1.15
CA ILE A 76 5.73 11.86 1.70
C ILE A 76 5.59 11.74 3.22
N MET A 77 4.82 10.77 3.71
CA MET A 77 4.62 10.55 5.15
C MET A 77 5.95 10.38 5.91
N CYS A 78 6.87 9.54 5.41
CA CYS A 78 8.18 9.38 6.04
C CYS A 78 8.96 10.71 6.08
N SER A 79 8.95 11.47 4.99
CA SER A 79 9.70 12.74 4.90
C SER A 79 9.19 13.80 5.87
N GLU A 80 7.87 13.88 6.07
CA GLU A 80 7.24 14.80 7.03
C GLU A 80 7.63 14.48 8.48
N ARG A 81 8.01 13.23 8.75
CA ARG A 81 8.49 12.76 10.06
C ARG A 81 10.01 12.78 10.21
N GLY A 82 10.74 13.32 9.22
CA GLY A 82 12.22 13.31 9.21
C GLY A 82 12.81 11.91 9.01
N GLY A 83 12.05 11.02 8.40
CA GLY A 83 12.34 9.62 8.12
C GLY A 83 12.69 9.34 6.66
N ARG A 84 12.95 8.07 6.34
CA ARG A 84 13.21 7.60 4.97
C ARG A 84 12.35 6.40 4.64
N LEU A 85 11.87 6.39 3.40
CA LEU A 85 11.30 5.19 2.79
C LEU A 85 12.41 4.42 2.07
N PHE A 86 12.52 3.14 2.36
CA PHE A 86 13.28 2.18 1.59
C PHE A 86 12.29 1.33 0.79
N ALA A 87 12.47 1.29 -0.53
CA ALA A 87 11.81 0.35 -1.40
C ALA A 87 12.85 -0.62 -1.94
N THR A 88 12.54 -1.91 -1.91
CA THR A 88 13.41 -2.91 -2.52
C THR A 88 13.22 -2.88 -4.03
N ASP A 89 14.28 -3.14 -4.78
CA ASP A 89 14.20 -3.41 -6.22
C ASP A 89 13.07 -4.43 -6.47
N ASP A 90 12.25 -4.20 -7.50
CA ASP A 90 11.09 -5.03 -7.81
C ASP A 90 11.42 -6.54 -7.83
N ARG A 91 12.63 -6.91 -8.27
CA ARG A 91 13.12 -8.30 -8.32
C ARG A 91 13.23 -8.95 -6.94
N TYR A 92 13.40 -8.15 -5.90
CA TYR A 92 13.56 -8.58 -4.51
C TYR A 92 12.33 -8.24 -3.64
N CYS A 93 11.45 -7.33 -4.09
CA CYS A 93 10.16 -7.06 -3.44
C CYS A 93 9.16 -8.20 -3.61
N ILE A 94 9.14 -8.85 -4.78
CA ILE A 94 8.27 -10.00 -5.07
C ILE A 94 8.84 -11.30 -4.51
N ASP A 95 7.99 -12.30 -4.32
CA ASP A 95 8.42 -13.63 -3.88
C ASP A 95 9.50 -14.20 -4.80
N ASN A 96 10.68 -14.46 -4.25
CA ASN A 96 11.82 -14.94 -5.00
C ASN A 96 12.67 -15.92 -4.19
N GLY A 97 13.38 -16.83 -4.86
CA GLY A 97 14.25 -17.80 -4.17
C GLY A 97 15.46 -17.15 -3.48
N ALA A 98 15.87 -15.94 -3.90
CA ALA A 98 17.03 -15.27 -3.33
C ALA A 98 16.77 -14.80 -1.89
N MET A 99 15.56 -14.37 -1.54
CA MET A 99 15.21 -13.98 -0.16
C MET A 99 15.33 -15.18 0.80
N ILE A 100 14.94 -16.38 0.36
CA ILE A 100 15.05 -17.62 1.15
C ILE A 100 16.51 -18.06 1.27
N ALA A 101 17.25 -18.05 0.15
CA ALA A 101 18.67 -18.40 0.15
C ALA A 101 19.50 -17.45 1.01
N TYR A 102 19.25 -16.14 0.94
CA TYR A 102 19.91 -15.15 1.76
C TYR A 102 19.55 -15.29 3.23
N THR A 103 18.28 -15.49 3.56
CA THR A 103 17.84 -15.71 4.95
C THR A 103 18.47 -16.96 5.56
N GLY A 104 18.60 -18.05 4.79
CA GLY A 104 19.28 -19.26 5.27
C GLY A 104 20.79 -19.14 5.40
N LEU A 105 21.40 -18.12 4.79
CA LEU A 105 22.82 -17.81 4.92
C LEU A 105 23.12 -16.91 6.15
N LEU A 106 22.15 -16.11 6.60
CA LEU A 106 22.24 -15.25 7.79
C LEU A 106 22.27 -16.06 9.10
#